data_AF-A0A255TEL2-F1
#
_entry.id   AF-A0A255TEL2-F1
#
_cell.length_a   1.000
_cell.length_b   1.000
_cell.length_c   1.000
_cell.angle_alpha   90.00
_cell.angle_beta   90.00
_cell.angle_gamma   90.00
#
_symmetry.space_group_name_H-M   'P 1'
#
loop_
_entity.id
_entity.type
_entity.pdbx_description
1 polymer ?
#
loop_
_entity_poly.entity_id
_entity_poly.type
_entity_poly.pdbx_seq_one_letter_code
_entity_poly.pdbx_strand_id
1 'polypeptide(L)'
;MPFLLLSCSKDKGQEVFVLNGTWELECVVYPDGETYQYNQDDLTLLRIYDDSCYYECRILVAPSGKLAVPGIREHYTLIDHGKNNYLYLQEDNNFPLTVVNDSTIVIQEVGRKYTWKVCTTYSDEAVAEITNIVRNDVNDGSRAPHRYVFSYAESHLKSVNHTLVYTLIFIGVAFMMFLNYVYFLYRNKKRVENELKLIEQERQSLPEPVRMAMNSVEDDFHQSEFYLSLRKKISRGERLNKDDWNGIEEHFKRVYPRFNSTLLTLRNMSEIEMQVCQLLKLNVSPSDIATVLCKDKSSISSIRSRLYSKVFDKKGSSKDWDEFIYSL
;
A
#
# COMPACT_ATOMS: atom_id res chain seq x y z
N MET A 1 -44.46 22.94 -21.41
CA MET A 1 -44.10 24.32 -21.82
C MET A 1 -44.02 25.16 -20.55
N PRO A 2 -42.95 25.93 -20.32
CA PRO A 2 -41.73 25.49 -19.66
C PRO A 2 -41.60 26.01 -18.21
N PHE A 3 -40.81 25.28 -17.42
CA PHE A 3 -40.23 25.73 -16.15
C PHE A 3 -39.35 26.96 -16.40
N LEU A 4 -39.68 28.09 -15.79
CA LEU A 4 -38.78 29.22 -15.63
C LEU A 4 -38.02 29.05 -14.31
N LEU A 5 -36.77 28.58 -14.43
CA LEU A 5 -35.75 28.72 -13.40
C LEU A 5 -35.38 30.21 -13.31
N LEU A 6 -35.92 30.91 -12.31
CA LEU A 6 -35.38 32.19 -11.88
C LEU A 6 -34.09 31.91 -11.11
N SER A 7 -32.99 32.00 -11.86
CA SER A 7 -31.63 32.14 -11.34
C SER A 7 -31.56 33.41 -10.48
N CYS A 8 -31.60 33.25 -9.15
CA CYS A 8 -31.09 34.28 -8.25
C CYS A 8 -29.56 34.28 -8.39
N SER A 9 -29.08 35.21 -9.21
CA SER A 9 -27.69 35.66 -9.18
C SER A 9 -27.33 36.06 -7.76
N LYS A 10 -26.63 35.17 -7.04
CA LYS A 10 -25.88 35.54 -5.84
C LYS A 10 -24.83 36.54 -6.32
N ASP A 11 -25.10 37.81 -6.04
CA ASP A 11 -24.10 38.87 -6.06
C ASP A 11 -22.90 38.34 -5.27
N LYS A 12 -21.76 38.15 -5.94
CA LYS A 12 -20.52 37.76 -5.28
C LYS A 12 -20.09 38.98 -4.48
N GLY A 13 -20.54 39.04 -3.23
CA GLY A 13 -19.97 39.93 -2.24
C GLY A 13 -18.45 39.76 -2.29
N GLN A 14 -17.76 40.83 -2.64
CA GLN A 14 -16.31 40.96 -2.54
C GLN A 14 -15.92 40.49 -1.13
N GLU A 15 -15.25 39.34 -1.01
CA GLU A 15 -14.59 38.99 0.24
C GLU A 15 -13.57 40.09 0.49
N VAL A 16 -13.80 40.88 1.53
CA VAL A 16 -12.89 41.95 1.94
C VAL A 16 -11.60 41.28 2.37
N PHE A 17 -10.48 41.63 1.73
CA PHE A 17 -9.17 41.10 2.09
C PHE A 17 -8.83 41.48 3.53
N VAL A 18 -8.39 40.50 4.31
CA VAL A 18 -8.00 40.67 5.73
C VAL A 18 -6.51 40.40 5.85
N LEU A 19 -5.79 41.31 6.51
CA LEU A 19 -4.33 41.21 6.72
C LEU A 19 -3.92 40.22 7.82
N ASN A 20 -4.87 39.78 8.65
CA ASN A 20 -4.63 38.91 9.80
C ASN A 20 -3.74 37.71 9.43
N GLY A 21 -2.74 37.46 10.27
CA GLY A 21 -1.77 36.39 10.05
C GLY A 21 -0.32 36.89 10.09
N THR A 22 0.60 35.97 9.82
CA THR A 22 2.05 36.23 9.89
C THR A 22 2.61 36.40 8.48
N TRP A 23 3.38 37.47 8.28
CA TRP A 23 3.97 37.82 7.00
C TRP A 23 5.49 37.98 7.16
N GLU A 24 6.24 37.47 6.20
CA GLU A 24 7.69 37.60 6.13
C GLU A 24 8.09 38.53 4.98
N LEU A 25 9.10 39.37 5.20
CA LEU A 25 9.64 40.23 4.15
C LEU A 25 10.49 39.39 3.19
N GLU A 26 10.09 39.33 1.93
CA GLU A 26 10.86 38.64 0.89
C GLU A 26 11.95 39.56 0.32
N CYS A 27 11.54 40.74 -0.15
CA CYS A 27 12.44 41.67 -0.82
C CYS A 27 12.00 43.12 -0.71
N VAL A 28 12.96 44.02 -0.94
CA VAL A 28 12.75 45.46 -1.02
C VAL A 28 13.27 45.95 -2.36
N VAL A 29 12.44 46.67 -3.12
CA VAL A 29 12.82 47.33 -4.37
C VAL A 29 12.97 48.83 -4.12
N TYR A 30 14.15 49.37 -4.42
CA TYR A 30 14.50 50.77 -4.24
C TYR A 30 14.07 51.63 -5.45
N PRO A 31 13.97 52.98 -5.30
CA PRO A 31 13.56 53.87 -6.38
C PRO A 31 14.45 53.84 -7.64
N ASP A 32 15.72 53.45 -7.48
CA ASP A 32 16.70 53.26 -8.56
C ASP A 32 16.55 51.92 -9.29
N GLY A 33 15.63 51.06 -8.83
CA GLY A 33 15.37 49.73 -9.39
C GLY A 33 16.21 48.61 -8.77
N GLU A 34 17.11 48.92 -7.83
CA GLU A 34 17.86 47.89 -7.11
C GLU A 34 16.93 47.06 -6.23
N THR A 35 17.14 45.74 -6.19
CA THR A 35 16.33 44.82 -5.37
C THR A 35 17.22 44.13 -4.34
N TYR A 36 16.87 44.30 -3.07
CA TYR A 36 17.52 43.62 -1.95
C TYR A 36 16.65 42.46 -1.47
N GLN A 37 17.20 41.25 -1.47
CA GLN A 37 16.53 40.04 -0.98
C GLN A 37 16.83 39.88 0.52
N TYR A 38 15.78 39.79 1.35
CA TYR A 38 15.96 39.72 2.81
C TYR A 38 16.32 38.32 3.30
N ASN A 39 16.15 37.29 2.47
CA ASN A 39 16.28 35.88 2.86
C ASN A 39 17.72 35.33 2.83
N GLN A 40 18.76 36.20 2.89
CA GLN A 40 20.16 35.80 2.64
C GLN A 40 21.08 35.76 3.87
N ASP A 41 20.78 36.42 4.99
CA ASP A 41 21.75 36.65 6.07
C ASP A 41 21.26 36.25 7.48
N ASP A 42 20.69 35.06 7.63
CA ASP A 42 20.23 34.49 8.93
C ASP A 42 19.23 35.38 9.70
N LEU A 43 18.61 36.34 9.01
CA LEU A 43 17.70 37.35 9.54
C LEU A 43 16.38 37.32 8.77
N THR A 44 15.28 37.03 9.47
CA THR A 44 13.93 37.12 8.91
C THR A 44 13.18 38.27 9.57
N LEU A 45 12.61 39.18 8.77
CA LEU A 45 11.70 40.22 9.28
C LEU A 45 10.27 39.70 9.20
N LEU A 46 9.58 39.66 10.34
CA LEU A 46 8.19 39.22 10.47
C LEU A 46 7.29 40.38 10.86
N ARG A 47 6.11 40.43 10.24
CA ARG A 47 4.96 41.22 10.67
C ARG A 47 3.78 40.32 10.97
N ILE A 48 3.28 40.39 12.19
CA ILE A 48 2.11 39.63 12.66
C ILE A 48 0.96 40.62 12.77
N TYR A 49 -0.10 40.44 11.98
CA TYR A 49 -1.29 41.28 12.04
C TYR A 49 -2.39 40.59 12.85
N ASP A 50 -2.97 41.35 13.76
CA ASP A 50 -4.15 41.04 14.57
C ASP A 50 -5.25 42.08 14.23
N ASP A 51 -6.45 41.95 14.79
CA ASP A 51 -7.64 42.71 14.36
C ASP A 51 -7.50 44.25 14.32
N SER A 52 -6.54 44.83 15.05
CA SER A 52 -6.32 46.29 15.08
C SER A 52 -4.87 46.72 15.30
N CYS A 53 -3.94 45.78 15.39
CA CYS A 53 -2.52 46.05 15.63
C CYS A 53 -1.68 45.13 14.75
N TYR A 54 -0.48 45.59 14.42
CA TYR A 54 0.56 44.70 13.94
C TYR A 54 1.78 44.73 14.86
N TYR A 55 2.50 43.62 14.86
CA TYR A 55 3.71 43.42 15.63
C TYR A 55 4.84 43.11 14.67
N GLU A 56 5.87 43.94 14.66
CA GLU A 56 7.08 43.73 13.87
C GLU A 56 8.17 43.11 14.75
N CYS A 57 8.81 42.06 14.24
CA CYS A 57 9.89 41.37 14.93
C CYS A 57 10.95 40.88 13.94
N ARG A 58 12.21 40.87 14.37
CA ARG A 58 13.33 40.30 13.62
C ARG A 58 13.74 38.97 14.25
N ILE A 59 13.76 37.91 13.47
CA ILE A 59 14.21 36.58 13.89
C ILE A 59 15.64 36.37 13.40
N LEU A 60 16.56 36.13 14.34
CA LEU A 60 17.96 35.82 14.08
C LEU A 60 18.21 34.33 14.30
N VAL A 61 18.90 33.66 13.38
CA VAL A 61 19.37 32.29 13.58
C VAL A 61 20.78 32.34 14.19
N ALA A 62 20.92 31.87 15.43
CA ALA A 62 22.21 31.73 16.11
C ALA A 62 22.56 30.25 16.36
N PRO A 63 23.83 29.90 16.62
CA PRO A 63 24.22 28.53 16.97
C PRO A 63 23.48 27.99 18.21
N SER A 64 23.06 28.87 19.10
CA SER A 64 22.30 28.54 20.31
C SER A 64 20.78 28.43 20.08
N GLY A 65 20.28 28.69 18.87
CA GLY A 65 18.86 28.68 18.52
C GLY A 65 18.38 29.96 17.83
N LYS A 66 17.08 30.02 17.54
CA LYS A 66 16.44 31.21 16.98
C LYS A 66 16.19 32.25 18.09
N LEU A 67 16.51 33.51 17.80
CA LEU A 67 16.35 34.65 18.69
C LEU A 67 15.30 35.61 18.11
N ALA A 68 14.33 36.02 18.92
CA ALA A 68 13.42 37.11 18.60
C ALA A 68 14.00 38.45 19.08
N VAL A 69 14.08 39.41 18.17
CA VAL A 69 14.39 40.80 18.46
C VAL A 69 13.11 41.60 18.21
N PRO A 70 12.40 42.04 19.27
CA PRO A 70 11.20 42.83 19.11
C PRO A 70 11.52 44.13 18.36
N GLY A 71 10.59 44.52 17.51
CA GLY A 71 10.64 45.77 16.77
C GLY A 71 9.57 46.71 17.29
N ILE A 72 8.50 46.84 16.51
CA ILE A 72 7.49 47.87 16.68
C ILE A 72 6.13 47.22 16.93
N ARG A 73 5.31 47.88 17.74
CA ARG A 73 3.87 47.58 17.88
C ARG A 73 3.09 48.85 17.55
N GLU A 74 2.26 48.78 16.52
CA GLU A 74 1.48 49.93 16.06
C GLU A 74 0.06 49.52 15.64
N HIS A 75 -0.84 50.50 15.66
CA HIS A 75 -2.19 50.34 15.13
C HIS A 75 -2.19 50.51 13.62
N TYR A 76 -3.01 49.72 12.93
CA TYR A 76 -3.22 49.89 11.50
C TYR A 76 -4.70 49.95 11.15
N THR A 77 -5.00 50.54 9.99
CA THR A 77 -6.32 50.50 9.39
C THR A 77 -6.18 50.30 7.88
N LEU A 78 -7.06 49.48 7.31
CA LEU A 78 -7.06 49.19 5.87
C LEU A 78 -8.32 49.79 5.23
N ILE A 79 -8.14 50.64 4.22
CA ILE A 79 -9.24 51.22 3.45
C ILE A 79 -9.20 50.66 2.02
N ASP A 80 -10.28 49.99 1.59
CA ASP A 80 -10.41 49.44 0.25
C ASP A 80 -10.63 50.55 -0.80
N HIS A 81 -9.74 50.63 -1.79
CA HIS A 81 -9.84 51.52 -2.95
C HIS A 81 -10.26 50.79 -4.24
N GLY A 82 -10.57 49.49 -4.13
CA GLY A 82 -10.94 48.62 -5.23
C GLY A 82 -9.74 48.15 -6.06
N LYS A 83 -9.97 47.12 -6.88
CA LYS A 83 -8.96 46.53 -7.78
C LYS A 83 -7.68 46.07 -7.04
N ASN A 84 -7.83 45.44 -5.87
CA ASN A 84 -6.74 44.96 -5.02
C ASN A 84 -5.78 46.05 -4.53
N ASN A 85 -6.20 47.31 -4.54
CA ASN A 85 -5.45 48.41 -3.96
C ASN A 85 -6.14 48.89 -2.69
N TYR A 86 -5.33 49.06 -1.65
CA TYR A 86 -5.77 49.46 -0.33
C TYR A 86 -4.91 50.63 0.15
N LEU A 87 -5.49 51.52 0.94
CA LEU A 87 -4.74 52.49 1.71
C LEU A 87 -4.46 51.88 3.08
N TYR A 88 -3.18 51.62 3.34
CA TYR A 88 -2.68 51.08 4.60
C TYR A 88 -2.28 52.26 5.50
N LEU A 89 -3.09 52.51 6.52
CA LEU A 89 -2.87 53.56 7.51
C LEU A 89 -2.06 52.97 8.66
N GLN A 90 -0.96 53.61 8.99
CA GLN A 90 -0.09 53.27 10.13
C GLN A 90 0.16 54.56 10.89
N GLU A 91 -0.40 54.64 12.10
CA GLU A 91 -0.55 55.90 12.86
C GLU A 91 -1.19 57.01 12.00
N ASP A 92 -0.40 58.04 11.64
CA ASP A 92 -0.80 59.21 10.83
C ASP A 92 -0.28 59.13 9.38
N ASN A 93 0.43 58.06 9.01
CA ASN A 93 1.01 57.88 7.68
C ASN A 93 0.16 56.93 6.83
N ASN A 94 0.09 57.24 5.53
CA ASN A 94 -0.73 56.51 4.59
C ASN A 94 0.17 55.89 3.52
N PHE A 95 0.16 54.56 3.43
CA PHE A 95 0.97 53.80 2.50
C PHE A 95 0.08 53.08 1.48
N PRO A 96 0.35 53.19 0.18
CA PRO A 96 -0.29 52.35 -0.81
C PRO A 96 0.05 50.88 -0.57
N LEU A 97 -0.97 50.03 -0.47
CA LEU A 97 -0.86 48.58 -0.38
C LEU A 97 -1.53 47.94 -1.59
N THR A 98 -0.81 47.05 -2.28
CA THR A 98 -1.33 46.27 -3.40
C THR A 98 -1.32 44.80 -3.05
N VAL A 99 -2.47 44.15 -3.13
CA VAL A 99 -2.61 42.70 -2.96
C VAL A 99 -2.32 42.03 -4.31
N VAL A 100 -1.18 41.36 -4.41
CA VAL A 100 -0.78 40.65 -5.63
C VAL A 100 -1.55 39.34 -5.75
N ASN A 101 -1.68 38.62 -4.64
CA ASN A 101 -2.47 37.39 -4.47
C ASN A 101 -2.68 37.11 -2.96
N ASP A 102 -3.40 36.04 -2.62
CA ASP A 102 -3.73 35.66 -1.24
C ASP A 102 -2.51 35.40 -0.34
N SER A 103 -1.34 35.18 -0.92
CA SER A 103 -0.10 34.91 -0.18
C SER A 103 0.95 36.01 -0.29
N THR A 104 0.70 37.09 -1.03
CA THR A 104 1.69 38.13 -1.35
C THR A 104 1.07 39.51 -1.42
N ILE A 105 1.63 40.43 -0.63
CA ILE A 105 1.25 41.85 -0.62
C ILE A 105 2.48 42.74 -0.86
N VAL A 106 2.25 43.92 -1.42
CA VAL A 106 3.29 44.93 -1.64
C VAL A 106 2.87 46.22 -0.95
N ILE A 107 3.72 46.72 -0.05
CA ILE A 107 3.52 48.00 0.64
C ILE A 107 4.54 48.99 0.09
N GLN A 108 4.08 50.19 -0.28
CA GLN A 108 4.95 51.25 -0.78
C GLN A 108 5.17 52.33 0.28
N GLU A 109 6.42 52.53 0.69
CA GLU A 109 6.83 53.48 1.72
C GLU A 109 8.02 54.31 1.20
N VAL A 110 7.88 55.64 1.20
CA VAL A 110 8.92 56.62 0.81
C VAL A 110 9.63 56.23 -0.52
N GLY A 111 8.85 55.81 -1.52
CA GLY A 111 9.36 55.42 -2.84
C GLY A 111 9.93 54.00 -2.96
N ARG A 112 10.04 53.26 -1.86
CA ARG A 112 10.46 51.85 -1.83
C ARG A 112 9.25 50.92 -1.85
N LYS A 113 9.41 49.74 -2.44
CA LYS A 113 8.37 48.69 -2.46
C LYS A 113 8.82 47.50 -1.64
N TYR A 114 8.05 47.16 -0.62
CA TYR A 114 8.30 46.04 0.27
C TYR A 114 7.35 44.90 -0.09
N THR A 115 7.91 43.78 -0.54
CA THR A 115 7.14 42.58 -0.88
C THR A 115 7.10 41.64 0.31
N TRP A 116 5.91 41.40 0.84
CA TRP A 116 5.66 40.52 1.97
C TRP A 116 4.93 39.26 1.53
N LYS A 117 5.31 38.12 2.09
CA LYS A 117 4.69 36.83 1.85
C LYS A 117 4.10 36.25 3.11
N VAL A 118 2.99 35.52 2.98
CA VAL A 118 2.42 34.77 4.11
C VAL A 118 3.44 33.74 4.60
N CYS A 119 3.74 33.79 5.90
CA CYS A 119 4.68 32.89 6.55
C CYS A 119 3.92 31.78 7.31
N THR A 120 4.16 30.53 6.93
CA THR A 120 3.60 29.34 7.59
C THR A 120 4.67 28.53 8.35
N THR A 121 5.88 29.06 8.40
CA THR A 121 7.06 28.40 8.98
C THR A 121 6.98 28.29 10.51
N TYR A 122 6.19 29.16 11.15
CA TYR A 122 6.03 29.22 12.61
C TYR A 122 4.67 28.65 13.02
N SER A 123 4.65 27.83 14.07
CA SER A 123 3.39 27.35 14.66
C SER A 123 2.65 28.48 15.37
N ASP A 124 1.35 28.33 15.57
CA ASP A 124 0.52 29.32 16.27
C ASP A 124 1.05 29.62 17.69
N GLU A 125 1.59 28.62 18.38
CA GLU A 125 2.24 28.77 19.69
C GLU A 125 3.48 29.67 19.61
N ALA A 126 4.31 29.50 18.59
CA ALA A 126 5.50 30.33 18.37
C ALA A 126 5.11 31.77 18.01
N VAL A 127 4.09 31.96 17.17
CA VAL A 127 3.56 33.28 16.81
C VAL A 127 2.99 33.99 18.05
N ALA A 128 2.29 33.27 18.93
CA ALA A 128 1.79 33.81 20.19
C ALA A 128 2.93 34.21 21.16
N GLU A 129 3.99 33.41 21.25
CA GLU A 129 5.19 33.74 22.03
C GLU A 129 5.87 35.01 21.49
N ILE A 130 6.11 35.09 20.17
CA ILE A 130 6.67 36.28 19.50
C ILE A 130 5.81 37.52 19.80
N THR A 131 4.50 37.39 19.63
CA THR A 131 3.56 38.50 19.85
C THR A 131 3.60 38.98 21.31
N ASN A 132 3.67 38.05 22.27
CA ASN A 132 3.79 38.39 23.69
C ASN A 132 5.15 39.04 24.02
N ILE A 133 6.24 38.61 23.38
CA ILE A 133 7.56 39.26 23.51
C ILE A 133 7.47 40.71 23.04
N VAL A 134 6.98 40.95 21.82
CA VAL A 134 6.86 42.32 21.27
C VAL A 134 5.89 43.18 22.10
N ARG A 135 4.80 42.60 22.60
CA ARG A 135 3.80 43.32 23.40
C ARG A 135 4.34 43.77 24.76
N ASN A 136 5.19 42.97 25.38
CA ASN A 136 5.71 43.22 26.72
C ASN A 136 7.13 43.79 26.73
N ASP A 137 7.74 43.97 25.56
CA ASP A 137 9.03 44.64 25.44
C ASP A 137 8.87 46.12 25.84
N VAL A 138 9.48 46.46 26.97
CA VAL A 138 9.50 47.85 27.44
C VAL A 138 10.69 48.49 26.74
N ASN A 139 10.41 49.27 25.69
CA ASN A 139 11.43 50.04 25.00
C ASN A 139 11.99 51.11 25.96
N ASP A 140 13.00 50.75 26.75
CA ASP A 140 13.56 51.53 27.86
C ASP A 140 14.47 52.68 27.40
N GLY A 141 14.54 52.92 26.08
CA GLY A 141 15.44 53.91 25.48
C GLY A 141 16.91 53.46 25.48
N SER A 142 17.21 52.19 25.79
CA SER A 142 18.54 51.65 25.60
C SER A 142 18.90 51.60 24.11
N ARG A 143 20.18 51.89 23.79
CA ARG A 143 20.69 51.88 22.40
C ARG A 143 20.74 50.48 21.78
N ALA A 144 20.50 49.41 22.53
CA ALA A 144 20.64 48.03 22.06
C ALA A 144 19.31 47.28 22.26
N PRO A 145 18.66 46.80 21.18
CA PRO A 145 17.38 46.10 21.29
C PRO A 145 17.55 44.80 22.08
N HIS A 146 16.58 44.50 22.94
CA HIS A 146 16.54 43.24 23.69
C HIS A 146 16.49 42.03 22.74
N ARG A 147 17.06 40.90 23.16
CA ARG A 147 17.07 39.65 22.39
C ARG A 147 16.52 38.53 23.26
N TYR A 148 15.52 37.83 22.75
CA TYR A 148 14.80 36.77 23.46
C TYR A 148 15.06 35.42 22.78
N VAL A 149 15.36 34.39 23.57
CA VAL A 149 15.48 33.01 23.07
C VAL A 149 14.10 32.37 23.13
N PHE A 150 13.69 31.68 22.06
CA PHE A 150 12.41 30.98 22.05
C PHE A 150 12.40 29.77 22.99
N SER A 151 11.44 29.73 23.91
CA SER A 151 11.18 28.55 24.73
C SER A 151 10.56 27.42 23.88
N TYR A 152 9.72 27.77 22.89
CA TYR A 152 9.07 26.79 22.01
C TYR A 152 10.08 25.91 21.24
N ALA A 153 11.19 26.48 20.76
CA ALA A 153 12.18 25.75 19.97
C ALA A 153 12.81 24.59 20.75
N GLU A 154 13.08 24.79 22.05
CA GLU A 154 13.63 23.76 22.93
C GLU A 154 12.61 22.64 23.21
N SER A 155 11.36 23.02 23.50
CA SER A 155 10.26 22.08 23.75
C SER A 155 9.97 21.20 22.53
N HIS A 156 9.89 21.80 21.34
CA HIS A 156 9.65 21.09 20.09
C HIS A 156 10.81 20.12 19.78
N LEU A 157 12.06 20.56 19.93
CA LEU A 157 13.22 19.71 19.68
C LEU A 157 13.25 18.48 20.61
N LYS A 158 12.86 18.66 21.88
CA LYS A 158 12.74 17.57 22.85
C LYS A 158 11.65 16.56 22.46
N SER A 159 10.49 17.04 22.02
CA SER A 159 9.38 16.20 21.56
C SER A 159 9.74 15.36 20.33
N VAL A 160 10.39 15.98 19.33
CA VAL A 160 10.85 15.30 18.12
C VAL A 160 11.90 14.23 18.47
N ASN A 161 12.86 14.54 19.35
CA ASN A 161 13.86 13.57 19.80
C ASN A 161 13.23 12.35 20.48
N HIS A 162 12.25 12.56 21.39
CA HIS A 162 11.53 11.44 21.99
C HIS A 162 10.80 10.60 20.94
N THR A 163 10.13 11.26 20.00
CA THR A 163 9.42 10.59 18.90
C THR A 163 10.38 9.73 18.07
N LEU A 164 11.53 10.27 17.68
CA LEU A 164 12.56 9.54 16.92
C LEU A 164 13.14 8.37 17.71
N VAL A 165 13.40 8.53 19.01
CA VAL A 165 13.91 7.42 19.84
C VAL A 165 12.89 6.29 19.92
N TYR A 166 11.60 6.59 20.13
CA TYR A 166 10.57 5.56 20.19
C TYR A 166 10.36 4.87 18.85
N THR A 167 10.41 5.60 17.73
CA THR A 167 10.29 4.98 16.39
C THR A 167 11.47 4.07 16.10
N LEU A 168 12.70 4.45 16.47
CA LEU A 168 13.88 3.59 16.33
C LEU A 168 13.79 2.32 17.18
N ILE A 169 13.33 2.41 18.43
CA ILE A 169 13.10 1.25 19.30
C ILE A 169 12.06 0.32 18.68
N PHE A 170 10.95 0.86 18.17
CA PHE A 170 9.91 0.08 17.52
C PHE A 170 10.43 -0.69 16.30
N ILE A 171 11.21 -0.02 15.44
CA ILE A 171 11.86 -0.65 14.28
C ILE A 171 12.79 -1.79 14.74
N GLY A 172 13.58 -1.57 15.79
CA GLY A 172 14.46 -2.60 16.36
C GLY A 172 13.70 -3.83 16.86
N VAL A 173 12.59 -3.63 17.58
CA VAL A 173 11.73 -4.73 18.05
C VAL A 173 11.09 -5.48 16.89
N ALA A 174 10.58 -4.76 15.88
CA ALA A 174 10.02 -5.36 14.67
C ALA A 174 11.05 -6.22 13.92
N PHE A 175 12.29 -5.75 13.82
CA PHE A 175 13.39 -6.49 13.22
C PHE A 175 13.72 -7.76 14.02
N MET A 176 13.77 -7.68 15.35
CA MET A 176 13.98 -8.86 16.21
C MET A 176 12.85 -9.88 16.08
N MET A 177 11.59 -9.44 16.00
CA MET A 177 10.45 -10.33 15.72
C MET A 177 10.55 -10.99 14.35
N PHE A 178 10.99 -10.24 13.33
CA PHE A 178 11.21 -10.77 11.98
C PHE A 178 12.29 -11.84 11.96
N LEU A 179 13.44 -11.61 12.60
CA LEU A 179 14.49 -12.62 12.72
C LEU A 179 14.01 -13.87 13.45
N ASN A 180 13.22 -13.70 14.52
CA ASN A 180 12.61 -14.82 15.23
C ASN A 180 11.63 -15.59 14.33
N TYR A 181 10.81 -14.90 13.55
CA TYR A 181 9.90 -15.51 12.58
C TYR A 181 10.65 -16.31 11.50
N VAL A 182 11.71 -15.75 10.92
CA VAL A 182 12.56 -16.47 9.96
C VAL A 182 13.21 -17.70 10.59
N TYR A 183 13.71 -17.57 11.83
CA TYR A 183 14.26 -18.69 12.58
C TYR A 183 13.21 -19.79 12.82
N PHE A 184 11.98 -19.43 13.18
CA PHE A 184 10.86 -20.35 13.34
C PHE A 184 10.54 -21.09 12.04
N LEU A 185 10.48 -20.40 10.91
CA LEU A 185 10.27 -21.02 9.59
C LEU A 185 11.39 -22.00 9.23
N TYR A 186 12.65 -21.60 9.45
CA TYR A 186 13.81 -22.46 9.22
C TYR A 186 13.74 -23.74 10.06
N ARG A 187 13.40 -23.61 11.35
CA ARG A 187 13.25 -24.74 12.27
C ARG A 187 12.14 -25.68 11.82
N ASN A 188 10.97 -25.15 11.43
CA ASN A 188 9.84 -25.96 10.98
C ASN A 188 10.16 -26.71 9.70
N LYS A 189 10.81 -26.07 8.73
CA LYS A 189 11.26 -26.72 7.50
C LYS A 189 12.15 -27.94 7.81
N LYS A 190 13.11 -27.78 8.73
CA LYS A 190 14.00 -28.87 9.14
C LYS A 190 13.26 -30.03 9.82
N ARG A 191 12.18 -29.75 10.56
CA ARG A 191 11.33 -30.81 11.17
C ARG A 191 10.64 -31.64 10.10
N VAL A 192 10.03 -30.98 9.12
CA VAL A 192 9.34 -31.66 8.00
C VAL A 192 10.31 -32.49 7.17
N GLU A 193 11.52 -31.97 6.89
CA GLU A 193 12.56 -32.73 6.17
C GLU A 193 13.01 -33.98 6.95
N ASN A 194 13.13 -33.88 8.28
CA ASN A 194 13.49 -35.02 9.11
C ASN A 194 12.36 -36.06 9.18
N GLU A 195 11.10 -35.63 9.29
CA GLU A 195 9.94 -36.51 9.24
C GLU A 195 9.85 -37.23 7.89
N LEU A 196 10.08 -36.52 6.77
CA LEU A 196 10.12 -37.13 5.45
C LEU A 196 11.19 -38.22 5.35
N LYS A 197 12.40 -37.95 5.85
CA LYS A 197 13.49 -38.96 5.88
C LYS A 197 13.11 -40.20 6.69
N LEU A 198 12.42 -40.02 7.81
CA LEU A 198 11.95 -41.15 8.63
C LEU A 198 10.89 -41.97 7.89
N ILE A 199 9.94 -41.33 7.23
CA ILE A 199 8.90 -42.01 6.41
C ILE A 199 9.53 -42.75 5.23
N GLU A 200 10.52 -42.15 4.56
CA GLU A 200 11.27 -42.80 3.49
C GLU A 200 12.04 -44.02 3.98
N GLN A 201 12.69 -43.90 5.14
CA GLN A 201 13.41 -45.00 5.77
C GLN A 201 12.46 -46.12 6.23
N GLU A 202 11.31 -45.77 6.80
CA GLU A 202 10.26 -46.72 7.16
C GLU A 202 9.74 -47.47 5.93
N ARG A 203 9.48 -46.76 4.82
CA ARG A 203 9.13 -47.36 3.52
C ARG A 203 10.22 -48.29 2.97
N GLN A 204 11.49 -47.99 3.21
CA GLN A 204 12.61 -48.86 2.83
C GLN A 204 12.75 -50.09 3.74
N SER A 205 12.32 -49.99 5.00
CA SER A 205 12.35 -51.08 5.98
C SER A 205 11.14 -52.01 5.94
N LEU A 206 10.10 -51.67 5.16
CA LEU A 206 8.97 -52.56 4.89
C LEU A 206 9.49 -53.88 4.29
N PRO A 207 9.06 -55.05 4.78
CA PRO A 207 9.47 -56.33 4.22
C PRO A 207 9.15 -56.40 2.72
N GLU A 208 10.18 -56.65 1.89
CA GLU A 208 10.11 -56.97 0.45
C GLU A 208 8.86 -57.77 0.01
N PRO A 209 8.41 -58.83 0.72
CA PRO A 209 7.21 -59.59 0.31
C PRO A 209 5.92 -58.78 0.17
N VAL A 210 5.74 -57.66 0.89
CA VAL A 210 4.52 -56.84 0.78
C VAL A 210 4.55 -55.95 -0.46
N ARG A 211 5.73 -55.40 -0.81
CA ARG A 211 5.92 -54.64 -2.07
C ARG A 211 5.88 -55.57 -3.28
N MET A 212 6.52 -56.74 -3.18
CA MET A 212 6.52 -57.74 -4.23
C MET A 212 5.13 -58.36 -4.43
N ALA A 213 4.34 -58.60 -3.37
CA ALA A 213 2.98 -59.16 -3.52
C ALA A 213 1.99 -58.18 -4.16
N MET A 214 2.14 -56.87 -3.95
CA MET A 214 1.24 -55.88 -4.58
C MET A 214 1.63 -55.63 -6.05
N ASN A 215 2.93 -55.53 -6.32
CA ASN A 215 3.43 -55.43 -7.69
C ASN A 215 3.21 -56.73 -8.48
N SER A 216 3.33 -57.91 -7.84
CA SER A 216 3.07 -59.19 -8.52
C SER A 216 1.60 -59.34 -8.92
N VAL A 217 0.65 -58.85 -8.12
CA VAL A 217 -0.77 -58.89 -8.48
C VAL A 217 -1.09 -57.95 -9.65
N GLU A 218 -0.45 -56.78 -9.71
CA GLU A 218 -0.59 -55.83 -10.81
C GLU A 218 0.09 -56.36 -12.09
N ASP A 219 1.29 -56.92 -11.98
CA ASP A 219 2.02 -57.56 -13.08
C ASP A 219 1.27 -58.80 -13.60
N ASP A 220 0.75 -59.65 -12.72
CA ASP A 220 -0.07 -60.83 -13.08
C ASP A 220 -1.35 -60.39 -13.80
N PHE A 221 -1.98 -59.30 -13.36
CA PHE A 221 -3.15 -58.75 -14.04
C PHE A 221 -2.80 -58.19 -15.42
N HIS A 222 -1.70 -57.46 -15.56
CA HIS A 222 -1.24 -56.95 -16.86
C HIS A 222 -0.82 -58.07 -17.83
N GLN A 223 -0.51 -59.26 -17.32
CA GLN A 223 -0.26 -60.46 -18.12
C GLN A 223 -1.50 -61.34 -18.33
N SER A 224 -2.62 -61.02 -17.67
CA SER A 224 -3.86 -61.79 -17.79
C SER A 224 -4.45 -61.73 -19.21
N GLU A 225 -5.08 -62.83 -19.63
CA GLU A 225 -5.75 -62.92 -20.93
C GLU A 225 -6.81 -61.82 -21.11
N PHE A 226 -7.51 -61.47 -20.03
CA PHE A 226 -8.47 -60.37 -20.01
C PHE A 226 -7.81 -59.04 -20.39
N TYR A 227 -6.74 -58.63 -19.70
CA TYR A 227 -6.07 -57.35 -19.97
C TYR A 227 -5.49 -57.29 -21.39
N LEU A 228 -4.90 -58.39 -21.87
CA LEU A 228 -4.37 -58.49 -23.24
C LEU A 228 -5.49 -58.37 -24.29
N SER A 229 -6.62 -59.04 -24.08
CA SER A 229 -7.79 -58.95 -24.97
C SER A 229 -8.39 -57.54 -24.99
N LEU A 230 -8.49 -56.91 -23.82
CA LEU A 230 -8.96 -55.54 -23.65
C LEU A 230 -8.04 -54.56 -24.39
N ARG A 231 -6.72 -54.66 -24.19
CA ARG A 231 -5.73 -53.84 -24.91
C ARG A 231 -5.83 -53.98 -26.42
N LYS A 232 -6.06 -55.19 -26.91
CA LYS A 232 -6.23 -55.49 -28.34
C LYS A 232 -7.50 -54.86 -28.92
N LYS A 233 -8.61 -54.87 -28.18
CA LYS A 233 -9.85 -54.16 -28.58
C LYS A 233 -9.64 -52.65 -28.62
N ILE A 234 -9.03 -52.10 -27.57
CA ILE A 234 -8.76 -50.66 -27.45
C ILE A 234 -7.84 -50.18 -28.58
N SER A 235 -6.76 -50.92 -28.90
CA SER A 235 -5.82 -50.53 -29.95
C SER A 235 -6.40 -50.58 -31.36
N ARG A 236 -7.45 -51.39 -31.57
CA ARG A 236 -8.24 -51.40 -32.80
C ARG A 236 -9.29 -50.28 -32.86
N GLY A 237 -9.42 -49.49 -31.80
CA GLY A 237 -10.44 -48.45 -31.67
C GLY A 237 -11.85 -49.01 -31.53
N GLU A 238 -11.99 -50.26 -31.07
CA GLU A 238 -13.29 -50.87 -30.83
C GLU A 238 -13.94 -50.26 -29.58
N ARG A 239 -15.26 -50.02 -29.64
CA ARG A 239 -16.03 -49.54 -28.50
C ARG A 239 -16.18 -50.67 -27.48
N LEU A 240 -15.96 -50.36 -26.20
CA LEU A 240 -16.21 -51.32 -25.13
C LEU A 240 -17.72 -51.50 -24.89
N ASN A 241 -18.15 -52.75 -24.86
CA ASN A 241 -19.54 -53.12 -24.60
C ASN A 241 -19.79 -53.34 -23.11
N LYS A 242 -21.02 -53.70 -22.73
CA LYS A 242 -21.38 -53.90 -21.32
C LYS A 242 -20.57 -55.02 -20.65
N ASP A 243 -20.29 -56.10 -21.37
CA ASP A 243 -19.52 -57.23 -20.84
C ASP A 243 -18.06 -56.86 -20.60
N ASP A 244 -17.49 -56.02 -21.48
CA ASP A 244 -16.15 -55.46 -21.30
C ASP A 244 -16.08 -54.60 -20.03
N TRP A 245 -17.08 -53.74 -19.80
CA TRP A 245 -17.14 -52.90 -18.60
C TRP A 245 -17.35 -53.71 -17.31
N ASN A 246 -18.18 -54.76 -17.35
CA ASN A 246 -18.36 -55.67 -16.21
C ASN A 246 -17.04 -56.39 -15.89
N GLY A 247 -16.33 -56.88 -16.92
CA GLY A 247 -15.03 -57.51 -16.75
C GLY A 247 -13.98 -56.54 -16.21
N ILE A 248 -13.96 -55.29 -16.71
CA ILE A 248 -13.09 -54.25 -16.14
C ILE A 248 -13.41 -54.09 -14.66
N GLU A 249 -14.67 -53.91 -14.28
CA GLU A 249 -15.03 -53.67 -12.88
C GLU A 249 -14.65 -54.85 -11.96
N GLU A 250 -14.88 -56.09 -12.39
CA GLU A 250 -14.54 -57.29 -11.64
C GLU A 250 -13.03 -57.41 -11.39
N HIS A 251 -12.24 -57.34 -12.47
CA HIS A 251 -10.79 -57.46 -12.36
C HIS A 251 -10.15 -56.25 -11.68
N PHE A 252 -10.67 -55.05 -11.95
CA PHE A 252 -10.16 -53.80 -11.37
C PHE A 252 -10.43 -53.72 -9.86
N LYS A 253 -11.58 -54.18 -9.37
CA LYS A 253 -11.84 -54.28 -7.91
C LYS A 253 -10.89 -55.25 -7.21
N ARG A 254 -10.45 -56.30 -7.90
CA ARG A 254 -9.49 -57.27 -7.36
C ARG A 254 -8.08 -56.68 -7.24
N VAL A 255 -7.65 -55.92 -8.23
CA VAL A 255 -6.29 -55.35 -8.30
C VAL A 255 -6.19 -54.02 -7.55
N TYR A 256 -7.21 -53.18 -7.64
CA TYR A 256 -7.28 -51.84 -7.03
C TYR A 256 -8.51 -51.69 -6.11
N PRO A 257 -8.62 -52.47 -5.02
CA PRO A 257 -9.84 -52.57 -4.21
C PRO A 257 -10.29 -51.25 -3.56
N ARG A 258 -9.37 -50.29 -3.36
CA ARG A 258 -9.67 -49.00 -2.73
C ARG A 258 -9.76 -47.83 -3.70
N PHE A 259 -9.54 -48.04 -4.99
CA PHE A 259 -9.46 -46.94 -5.95
C PHE A 259 -10.79 -46.20 -6.09
N ASN A 260 -11.87 -46.92 -6.44
CA ASN A 260 -13.18 -46.32 -6.63
C ASN A 260 -13.70 -45.65 -5.33
N SER A 261 -13.50 -46.29 -4.17
CA SER A 261 -13.94 -45.72 -2.89
C SER A 261 -13.14 -44.48 -2.49
N THR A 262 -11.84 -44.45 -2.77
CA THR A 262 -10.99 -43.26 -2.53
C THR A 262 -11.47 -42.08 -3.37
N LEU A 263 -11.71 -42.31 -4.67
CA LEU A 263 -12.22 -41.27 -5.57
C LEU A 263 -13.59 -40.73 -5.14
N LEU A 264 -14.52 -41.62 -4.78
CA LEU A 264 -15.86 -41.23 -4.32
C LEU A 264 -15.82 -40.50 -2.96
N THR A 265 -14.87 -40.83 -2.09
CA THR A 265 -14.68 -40.13 -0.79
C THR A 265 -14.18 -38.70 -1.02
N LEU A 266 -13.32 -38.50 -2.02
CA LEU A 266 -12.82 -37.16 -2.36
C LEU A 266 -13.96 -36.30 -2.92
N ARG A 267 -14.68 -36.78 -3.94
CA ARG A 267 -15.86 -36.11 -4.52
C ARG A 267 -16.77 -37.08 -5.27
N ASN A 268 -18.06 -36.73 -5.35
CA ASN A 268 -19.02 -37.41 -6.22
C ASN A 268 -18.60 -37.30 -7.71
N MET A 269 -18.50 -38.44 -8.38
CA MET A 269 -18.20 -38.54 -9.81
C MET A 269 -19.37 -39.15 -10.57
N SER A 270 -19.58 -38.68 -11.78
CA SER A 270 -20.45 -39.34 -12.76
C SER A 270 -19.83 -40.65 -13.26
N GLU A 271 -20.64 -41.51 -13.85
CA GLU A 271 -20.19 -42.79 -14.41
C GLU A 271 -19.07 -42.61 -15.44
N ILE A 272 -19.19 -41.62 -16.34
CA ILE A 272 -18.18 -41.32 -17.36
C ILE A 272 -16.87 -40.83 -16.71
N GLU A 273 -16.95 -39.99 -15.68
CA GLU A 273 -15.77 -39.53 -14.94
C GLU A 273 -15.04 -40.71 -14.27
N MET A 274 -15.78 -41.65 -13.69
CA MET A 274 -15.21 -42.86 -13.09
C MET A 274 -14.57 -43.77 -14.14
N GLN A 275 -15.23 -44.00 -15.27
CA GLN A 275 -14.70 -44.78 -16.39
C GLN A 275 -13.39 -44.18 -16.94
N VAL A 276 -13.31 -42.85 -17.05
CA VAL A 276 -12.07 -42.16 -17.43
C VAL A 276 -10.95 -42.42 -16.42
N CYS A 277 -11.24 -42.34 -15.12
CA CYS A 277 -10.24 -42.60 -14.07
C CYS A 277 -9.74 -44.05 -14.08
N GLN A 278 -10.65 -45.03 -14.24
CA GLN A 278 -10.30 -46.45 -14.33
C GLN A 278 -9.43 -46.74 -15.56
N LEU A 279 -9.80 -46.23 -16.74
CA LEU A 279 -9.01 -46.40 -17.95
C LEU A 279 -7.63 -45.72 -17.86
N LEU A 280 -7.55 -44.54 -17.23
CA LEU A 280 -6.26 -43.91 -16.92
C LEU A 280 -5.42 -44.79 -16.01
N LYS A 281 -5.99 -45.34 -14.93
CA LYS A 281 -5.27 -46.23 -14.02
C LYS A 281 -4.78 -47.51 -14.71
N LEU A 282 -5.50 -47.98 -15.74
CA LEU A 282 -5.09 -49.08 -16.63
C LEU A 282 -4.06 -48.68 -17.70
N ASN A 283 -3.48 -47.48 -17.61
CA ASN A 283 -2.51 -46.92 -18.54
C ASN A 283 -3.05 -46.76 -19.98
N VAL A 284 -4.35 -46.59 -20.17
CA VAL A 284 -4.95 -46.34 -21.49
C VAL A 284 -4.70 -44.88 -21.88
N SER A 285 -4.23 -44.65 -23.11
CA SER A 285 -3.90 -43.29 -23.55
C SER A 285 -5.16 -42.42 -23.64
N PRO A 286 -5.09 -41.11 -23.37
CA PRO A 286 -6.26 -40.23 -23.45
C PRO A 286 -6.93 -40.22 -24.83
N SER A 287 -6.15 -40.46 -25.90
CA SER A 287 -6.67 -40.63 -27.26
C SER A 287 -7.52 -41.89 -27.40
N ASP A 288 -7.10 -43.00 -26.81
CA ASP A 288 -7.82 -44.27 -26.89
C ASP A 288 -9.06 -44.25 -25.99
N ILE A 289 -8.98 -43.61 -24.82
CA ILE A 289 -10.13 -43.34 -23.95
C ILE A 289 -11.23 -42.58 -24.72
N ALA A 290 -10.83 -41.57 -25.50
CA ALA A 290 -11.77 -40.81 -26.33
C ALA A 290 -12.48 -41.71 -27.35
N THR A 291 -11.72 -42.57 -28.05
CA THR A 291 -12.26 -43.53 -29.03
C THR A 291 -13.23 -44.52 -28.39
N VAL A 292 -12.81 -45.15 -27.30
CA VAL A 292 -13.58 -46.19 -26.58
C VAL A 292 -14.87 -45.64 -25.99
N LEU A 293 -14.85 -44.43 -25.44
CA LEU A 293 -16.02 -43.77 -24.86
C LEU A 293 -16.86 -43.00 -25.89
N CYS A 294 -16.47 -43.02 -27.17
CA CYS A 294 -17.08 -42.24 -28.25
C CYS A 294 -17.19 -40.75 -27.90
N LYS A 295 -16.11 -40.18 -27.36
CA LYS A 295 -15.96 -38.77 -27.02
C LYS A 295 -14.88 -38.14 -27.88
N ASP A 296 -14.93 -36.82 -28.04
CA ASP A 296 -13.83 -36.07 -28.62
C ASP A 296 -12.66 -35.95 -27.63
N LYS A 297 -11.44 -35.83 -28.16
CA LYS A 297 -10.21 -35.71 -27.35
C LYS A 297 -10.25 -34.48 -26.43
N SER A 298 -10.89 -33.39 -26.87
CA SER A 298 -11.09 -32.18 -26.05
C SER A 298 -12.00 -32.43 -24.85
N SER A 299 -13.06 -33.23 -25.00
CA SER A 299 -13.95 -33.63 -23.91
C SER A 299 -13.21 -34.43 -22.85
N ILE A 300 -12.38 -35.41 -23.25
CA ILE A 300 -11.54 -36.17 -22.29
C ILE A 300 -10.54 -35.25 -21.59
N SER A 301 -9.89 -34.33 -22.32
CA SER A 301 -9.00 -33.32 -21.73
C SER A 301 -9.72 -32.44 -20.70
N SER A 302 -10.92 -31.96 -21.06
CA SER A 302 -11.77 -31.12 -20.21
C SER A 302 -12.23 -31.86 -18.94
N ILE A 303 -12.66 -33.12 -19.06
CA ILE A 303 -13.03 -33.97 -17.92
C ILE A 303 -11.87 -34.05 -16.92
N ARG A 304 -10.66 -34.34 -17.39
CA ARG A 304 -9.48 -34.50 -16.52
C ARG A 304 -9.09 -33.20 -15.80
N SER A 305 -9.04 -32.07 -16.51
CA SER A 305 -8.75 -30.77 -15.89
C SER A 305 -9.84 -30.34 -14.90
N ARG A 306 -11.11 -30.62 -15.21
CA ARG A 306 -12.24 -30.35 -14.32
C ARG A 306 -12.19 -31.21 -13.07
N LEU A 307 -11.86 -32.49 -13.19
CA LEU A 307 -11.73 -33.40 -12.06
C LEU A 307 -10.62 -32.95 -11.10
N TYR A 308 -9.46 -32.53 -11.62
CA TYR A 308 -8.41 -31.94 -10.78
C TYR A 308 -8.92 -30.71 -10.01
N SER A 309 -9.53 -29.79 -10.74
CA SER A 309 -10.05 -28.56 -10.13
C SER A 309 -11.16 -28.83 -9.12
N LYS A 310 -11.95 -29.88 -9.35
CA LYS A 310 -13.05 -30.32 -8.48
C LYS A 310 -12.56 -31.04 -7.22
N VAL A 311 -11.43 -31.75 -7.27
CA VAL A 311 -10.89 -32.48 -6.11
C VAL A 311 -10.00 -31.60 -5.23
N PHE A 312 -9.21 -30.71 -5.83
CA PHE A 312 -8.22 -29.90 -5.10
C PHE A 312 -8.63 -28.43 -4.91
N ASP A 313 -9.83 -28.04 -5.37
CA ASP A 313 -10.38 -26.68 -5.34
C ASP A 313 -9.38 -25.61 -5.85
N LYS A 314 -8.52 -25.98 -6.82
CA LYS A 314 -7.52 -25.11 -7.45
C LYS A 314 -7.42 -25.39 -8.96
N LYS A 315 -7.08 -24.40 -9.77
CA LYS A 315 -6.85 -24.61 -11.20
C LYS A 315 -5.67 -25.57 -11.39
N GLY A 316 -5.86 -26.60 -12.22
CA GLY A 316 -4.79 -27.50 -12.64
C GLY A 316 -5.01 -28.03 -14.05
N SER A 317 -3.96 -28.63 -14.59
CA SER A 317 -3.93 -29.20 -15.93
C SER A 317 -4.45 -30.65 -15.93
N SER A 318 -4.77 -31.16 -17.12
CA SER A 318 -5.12 -32.58 -17.26
C SER A 318 -3.99 -33.52 -16.85
N LYS A 319 -2.73 -33.08 -16.98
CA LYS A 319 -1.55 -33.86 -16.57
C LYS A 319 -1.46 -34.00 -15.06
N ASP A 320 -1.79 -32.94 -14.32
CA ASP A 320 -1.80 -32.98 -12.86
C ASP A 320 -2.86 -33.96 -12.33
N TRP A 321 -3.97 -34.14 -13.07
CA TRP A 321 -4.94 -35.19 -12.80
C TRP A 321 -4.39 -36.59 -13.08
N ASP A 322 -3.76 -36.78 -14.25
CA ASP A 322 -3.17 -38.07 -14.63
C ASP A 322 -2.16 -38.54 -13.58
N GLU A 323 -1.24 -37.67 -13.14
CA GLU A 323 -0.24 -37.96 -12.11
C GLU A 323 -0.88 -38.38 -10.78
N PHE A 324 -1.94 -37.68 -10.37
CA PHE A 324 -2.69 -38.05 -9.19
C PHE A 324 -3.33 -39.44 -9.33
N ILE A 325 -3.97 -39.74 -10.47
CA ILE A 325 -4.60 -41.04 -10.72
C ILE A 325 -3.57 -42.17 -10.75
N TYR A 326 -2.40 -41.97 -11.33
CA TYR A 326 -1.33 -42.98 -11.32
C TYR A 326 -0.81 -43.26 -9.91
N SER A 327 -0.86 -42.27 -9.01
CA SER A 327 -0.41 -42.39 -7.62
C SER A 327 -1.35 -43.17 -6.69
N LEU A 328 -2.63 -43.30 -7.07
CA LEU A 328 -3.66 -44.05 -6.33
C LEU A 328 -3.61 -45.53 -6.62
#